data_AF-A0A376TSM3-F1
#
_entry.id   AF-A0A376TSM3-F1
#
_cell.length_a   1.000
_cell.length_b   1.000
_cell.length_c   1.000
_cell.angle_alpha   90.00
_cell.angle_beta   90.00
_cell.angle_gamma   90.00
#
_symmetry.space_group_name_H-M   'P 1'
#
loop_
_entity.id
_entity.type
_entity.pdbx_description
1 polymer ?
#
loop_
_entity_poly.entity_id
_entity_poly.type
_entity_poly.pdbx_seq_one_letter_code
_entity_poly.pdbx_strand_id
1 'polypeptide(L)'
;MVNLDTVTFLDPASLYNKLELDVDDQKIAHIVKEKLSQPLARHGELACGYVRTDSGCGFLNTDTLEIIYNDEESSATLFINPQWNSAFDAKSLYLNPDKNTVNAFIHQQDIQCSGTG
;
A
#
# COMPACT_ATOMS: atom_id res chain seq x y z
N MET A 1 12.48 10.24 -7.29
CA MET A 1 13.74 9.61 -7.71
C MET A 1 13.98 8.42 -6.83
N VAL A 2 14.39 7.30 -7.41
CA VAL A 2 14.67 6.05 -6.69
C VAL A 2 16.14 5.72 -6.87
N ASN A 3 16.83 5.47 -5.77
CA ASN A 3 18.21 4.98 -5.73
C ASN A 3 18.22 3.62 -5.01
N LEU A 4 19.42 3.02 -4.85
CA LEU A 4 19.56 1.69 -4.24
C LEU A 4 18.99 1.62 -2.81
N ASP A 5 19.18 2.68 -2.04
CA ASP A 5 18.84 2.69 -0.61
C ASP A 5 17.63 3.56 -0.28
N THR A 6 17.31 4.54 -1.13
CA THR A 6 16.32 5.58 -0.81
C THR A 6 15.40 5.95 -1.96
N VAL A 7 14.23 6.47 -1.61
CA VAL A 7 13.26 7.07 -2.52
C VAL A 7 12.98 8.49 -2.08
N THR A 8 12.99 9.42 -3.03
CA THR A 8 12.58 10.81 -2.81
C THR A 8 11.40 11.12 -3.71
N PHE A 9 10.35 11.73 -3.16
CA PHE A 9 9.21 12.20 -3.96
C PHE A 9 9.57 13.50 -4.68
N LEU A 10 9.17 13.62 -5.95
CA LEU A 10 9.43 14.82 -6.74
C LEU A 10 8.57 16.00 -6.27
N ASP A 11 7.35 15.72 -5.85
CA ASP A 11 6.42 16.71 -5.31
C ASP A 11 5.76 16.19 -4.02
N PRO A 12 6.44 16.38 -2.87
CA PRO A 12 5.93 15.98 -1.56
C PRO A 12 4.61 16.67 -1.17
N ALA A 13 4.42 17.92 -1.62
CA ALA A 13 3.24 18.71 -1.26
C ALA A 13 1.98 18.20 -1.95
N SER A 14 2.07 17.90 -3.26
CA SER A 14 0.97 17.29 -3.99
C SER A 14 0.63 15.89 -3.48
N LEU A 15 1.64 15.11 -3.06
CA LEU A 15 1.42 13.80 -2.45
C LEU A 15 0.67 13.92 -1.12
N TYR A 16 1.11 14.82 -0.23
CA TYR A 16 0.43 15.09 1.04
C TYR A 16 -1.07 15.40 0.85
N ASN A 17 -1.39 16.28 -0.11
CA ASN A 17 -2.78 16.68 -0.37
C ASN A 17 -3.65 15.52 -0.86
N LYS A 18 -3.05 14.50 -1.51
CA LYS A 18 -3.77 13.29 -1.98
C LYS A 18 -3.97 12.24 -0.90
N LEU A 19 -3.20 12.30 0.20
CA LEU A 19 -3.36 11.33 1.29
C LEU A 19 -4.66 11.56 2.08
N GLU A 20 -5.32 12.71 1.89
CA GLU A 20 -6.60 13.07 2.52
C GLU A 20 -6.60 12.75 4.03
N LEU A 21 -5.44 12.96 4.68
CA LEU A 21 -5.28 12.64 6.09
C LEU A 21 -6.13 13.63 6.90
N ASP A 22 -7.09 13.08 7.65
CA ASP A 22 -7.92 13.85 8.58
C ASP A 22 -7.12 14.07 9.87
N VAL A 23 -6.20 15.01 9.81
CA VAL A 23 -5.28 15.31 10.90
C VAL A 23 -5.68 16.63 11.55
N ASP A 24 -6.47 16.56 12.61
CA ASP A 24 -6.78 17.73 13.45
C ASP A 24 -5.51 18.31 14.11
N ASP A 25 -4.48 17.48 14.30
CA ASP A 25 -3.21 17.88 14.90
C ASP A 25 -2.21 18.44 13.87
N GLN A 26 -1.98 19.76 13.93
CA GLN A 26 -1.00 20.45 13.10
C GLN A 26 0.43 19.88 13.22
N LYS A 27 0.79 19.27 14.36
CA LYS A 27 2.12 18.66 14.54
C LYS A 27 2.28 17.44 13.66
N ILE A 28 1.26 16.58 13.59
CA ILE A 28 1.29 15.39 12.74
C ILE A 28 1.34 15.81 11.26
N ALA A 29 0.54 16.81 10.86
CA ALA A 29 0.60 17.37 9.52
C ALA A 29 2.00 17.90 9.15
N HIS A 30 2.70 18.53 10.11
CA HIS A 30 4.08 18.98 9.93
C HIS A 30 5.05 17.80 9.76
N ILE A 31 4.97 16.79 10.63
CA ILE A 31 5.83 15.59 10.59
C ILE A 31 5.69 14.87 9.24
N VAL A 32 4.46 14.66 8.77
CA VAL A 32 4.21 13.98 7.48
C VAL A 32 4.83 14.76 6.33
N LYS A 33 4.62 16.08 6.27
CA LYS A 33 5.19 16.94 5.22
C LYS A 33 6.70 16.94 5.23
N GLU A 34 7.30 17.01 6.42
CA GLU A 34 8.75 16.98 6.59
C GLU A 34 9.31 15.64 6.10
N LYS A 35 8.72 14.52 6.54
CA LYS A 35 9.14 13.17 6.15
C LYS A 35 9.02 12.92 4.65
N LEU A 36 7.92 13.31 4.02
CA LEU A 36 7.74 13.18 2.57
C LEU A 36 8.76 14.00 1.76
N SER A 37 9.31 15.06 2.36
CA SER A 37 10.31 15.93 1.73
C SER A 37 11.74 15.42 1.91
N GLN A 38 11.95 14.38 2.72
CA GLN A 38 13.25 13.76 2.96
C GLN A 38 13.38 12.45 2.14
N PRO A 39 14.62 12.00 1.85
CA PRO A 39 14.83 10.67 1.31
C PRO A 39 14.33 9.63 2.31
N LEU A 40 13.39 8.79 1.88
CA LEU A 40 12.86 7.68 2.67
C LEU A 40 13.63 6.42 2.36
N ALA A 41 13.85 5.57 3.36
CA ALA A 41 14.40 4.26 3.16
C ALA A 41 13.49 3.43 2.24
N ARG A 42 14.10 2.70 1.33
CA ARG A 42 13.40 2.05 0.21
C ARG A 42 12.65 0.77 0.62
N HIS A 43 13.20 0.04 1.59
CA HIS A 43 12.67 -1.24 2.09
C HIS A 43 12.33 -2.27 1.02
N GLY A 44 13.09 -2.32 -0.07
CA GLY A 44 12.85 -3.26 -1.17
C GLY A 44 12.98 -4.73 -0.74
N GLU A 45 13.73 -5.00 0.33
CA GLU A 45 13.84 -6.31 0.95
C GLU A 45 12.52 -6.82 1.56
N LEU A 46 11.59 -5.92 1.87
CA LEU A 46 10.27 -6.22 2.43
C LEU A 46 9.19 -6.33 1.33
N ALA A 47 9.48 -6.01 0.08
CA ALA A 47 8.54 -6.18 -1.01
C ALA A 47 8.19 -7.67 -1.21
N CYS A 48 6.91 -7.98 -1.40
CA CYS A 48 6.53 -9.30 -1.88
C CYS A 48 6.95 -9.43 -3.34
N GLY A 49 7.80 -10.42 -3.62
CA GLY A 49 8.19 -10.79 -4.97
C GLY A 49 7.58 -12.13 -5.36
N TYR A 50 7.59 -12.43 -6.65
CA TYR A 50 7.06 -13.70 -7.18
C TYR A 50 7.69 -14.95 -6.52
N VAL A 51 8.96 -14.82 -6.08
CA VAL A 51 9.74 -15.88 -5.44
C VAL A 51 9.63 -15.84 -3.91
N ARG A 52 9.27 -14.68 -3.34
CA ARG A 52 9.31 -14.44 -1.90
C ARG A 52 7.89 -14.39 -1.34
N THR A 53 7.45 -15.55 -0.87
CA THR A 53 6.12 -15.75 -0.24
C THR A 53 6.22 -15.85 1.29
N ASP A 54 7.32 -15.35 1.86
CA ASP A 54 7.53 -15.30 3.30
C ASP A 54 6.33 -14.63 3.98
N SER A 55 5.82 -15.25 5.05
CA SER A 55 4.66 -14.72 5.77
C SER A 55 5.02 -13.35 6.38
N GLY A 56 4.44 -12.28 5.85
CA GLY A 56 4.68 -10.91 6.30
C GLY A 56 5.42 -9.99 5.31
N CYS A 57 5.70 -10.44 4.08
CA CYS A 57 6.13 -9.53 3.03
C CYS A 57 5.03 -8.49 2.69
N GLY A 58 5.42 -7.36 2.11
CA GLY A 58 4.51 -6.31 1.66
C GLY A 58 3.87 -5.51 2.79
N PHE A 59 4.36 -5.65 4.02
CA PHE A 59 3.86 -4.94 5.18
C PHE A 59 5.01 -4.35 6.01
N LEU A 60 4.80 -3.12 6.50
CA LEU A 60 5.73 -2.42 7.38
C LEU A 60 4.92 -1.76 8.49
N ASN A 61 5.21 -2.11 9.74
CA ASN A 61 4.66 -1.42 10.90
C ASN A 61 5.57 -0.23 11.25
N THR A 62 5.03 0.98 11.20
CA THR A 62 5.77 2.21 11.52
C THR A 62 4.97 3.09 12.47
N ASP A 63 5.68 3.73 13.39
CA ASP A 63 5.13 4.80 14.23
C ASP A 63 5.19 6.16 13.52
N THR A 64 5.63 6.20 12.26
CA THR A 64 5.79 7.42 11.47
C THR A 64 5.25 7.29 10.05
N LEU A 65 6.05 7.61 9.03
CA LEU A 65 5.74 7.46 7.63
C LEU A 65 6.94 6.83 6.95
N GLU A 66 6.70 5.69 6.31
CA GLU A 66 7.71 4.87 5.63
C GLU A 66 7.14 4.30 4.34
N ILE A 67 7.99 3.70 3.50
CA ILE A 67 7.56 3.12 2.24
C ILE A 67 8.14 1.72 2.07
N ILE A 68 7.50 0.92 1.23
CA ILE A 68 8.13 -0.21 0.57
C ILE A 68 8.13 0.09 -0.92
N TYR A 69 9.30 0.07 -1.56
CA TYR A 69 9.42 0.14 -3.01
C TYR A 69 9.57 -1.27 -3.59
N ASN A 70 8.62 -1.67 -4.43
CA ASN A 70 8.68 -2.94 -5.15
C ASN A 70 9.39 -2.73 -6.50
N ASP A 71 10.59 -3.30 -6.63
CA ASP A 71 11.37 -3.28 -7.87
C ASP A 71 10.70 -4.00 -9.03
N GLU A 72 10.03 -5.14 -8.74
CA GLU A 72 9.41 -5.97 -9.78
C GLU A 72 8.23 -5.24 -10.43
N GLU A 73 7.47 -4.50 -9.62
CA GLU A 73 6.29 -3.75 -10.08
C GLU A 73 6.57 -2.27 -10.36
N SER A 74 7.78 -1.79 -10.05
CA SER A 74 8.15 -0.37 -10.07
C SER A 74 7.14 0.52 -9.30
N SER A 75 6.60 -0.01 -8.20
CA SER A 75 5.55 0.61 -7.39
C SER A 75 6.05 0.97 -5.99
N ALA A 76 5.44 1.97 -5.36
CA ALA A 76 5.76 2.36 -3.98
C ALA A 76 4.48 2.30 -3.14
N THR A 77 4.53 1.54 -2.06
CA THR A 77 3.45 1.49 -1.07
C THR A 77 3.85 2.35 0.12
N LEU A 78 2.98 3.30 0.48
CA LEU A 78 3.19 4.19 1.61
C LEU A 78 2.53 3.61 2.87
N PHE A 79 3.29 3.55 3.95
CA PHE A 79 2.85 3.15 5.28
C PHE A 79 2.90 4.36 6.19
N ILE A 80 1.85 4.54 6.98
CA ILE A 80 1.66 5.69 7.86
C ILE A 80 1.21 5.19 9.22
N ASN A 81 1.56 5.95 10.26
CA ASN A 81 1.21 5.60 11.63
C ASN A 81 -0.32 5.44 11.73
N PRO A 82 -0.81 4.25 12.11
CA PRO A 82 -2.24 3.98 12.17
C PRO A 82 -2.97 4.87 13.19
N GLN A 83 -2.28 5.43 14.18
CA GLN A 83 -2.86 6.34 15.18
C GLN A 83 -3.15 7.74 14.63
N TRP A 84 -2.62 8.11 13.46
CA TRP A 84 -2.76 9.47 12.92
C TRP A 84 -4.07 9.72 12.20
N ASN A 85 -4.89 8.69 11.95
CA ASN A 85 -6.17 8.87 11.29
C ASN A 85 -7.18 7.84 11.79
N SER A 86 -8.24 8.34 12.42
CA SER A 86 -9.38 7.54 12.88
C SER A 86 -10.17 6.91 11.73
N ALA A 87 -9.98 7.37 10.49
CA ALA A 87 -10.58 6.77 9.31
C ALA A 87 -10.01 5.38 8.98
N PHE A 88 -8.77 5.07 9.38
CA PHE A 88 -8.19 3.73 9.20
C PHE A 88 -8.90 2.66 10.06
N ASP A 89 -9.47 3.07 11.20
CA ASP A 89 -10.24 2.17 12.07
C ASP A 89 -11.69 1.96 11.59
N ALA A 90 -12.26 2.91 10.83
CA ALA A 90 -13.71 2.93 10.57
C ALA A 90 -14.11 2.59 9.12
N LYS A 91 -13.23 2.73 8.14
CA LYS A 91 -13.54 2.49 6.72
C LYS A 91 -12.42 1.75 6.03
N SER A 92 -12.57 0.43 5.87
CA SER A 92 -12.06 -0.36 4.73
C SER A 92 -11.60 -1.77 5.14
N LEU A 93 -12.44 -2.51 5.88
CA LEU A 93 -12.40 -3.98 5.74
C LEU A 93 -13.23 -4.48 4.55
N TYR A 94 -14.03 -3.59 3.94
CA TYR A 94 -14.87 -3.91 2.81
C TYR A 94 -14.55 -2.97 1.65
N LEU A 95 -14.20 -3.58 0.51
CA LEU A 95 -14.04 -2.88 -0.75
C LEU A 95 -15.39 -2.29 -1.17
N ASN A 96 -15.40 -1.00 -1.50
CA ASN A 96 -16.56 -0.40 -2.14
C ASN A 96 -16.65 -0.92 -3.58
N PRO A 97 -17.80 -1.46 -4.02
CA PRO A 97 -17.96 -1.90 -5.40
C PRO A 97 -17.75 -0.71 -6.36
N ASP A 98 -16.90 -0.90 -7.36
CA ASP A 98 -16.69 0.09 -8.43
C ASP A 98 -17.97 0.29 -9.25
N LYS A 99 -18.11 1.43 -9.93
CA LYS A 99 -19.23 1.77 -10.82
C LYS A 99 -19.43 0.77 -11.97
N ASN A 100 -18.40 -0.03 -12.29
CA ASN A 100 -18.47 -1.09 -13.29
C ASN A 100 -18.93 -2.44 -12.73
N THR A 101 -19.24 -2.52 -11.43
CA THR A 101 -19.76 -3.74 -10.81
C THR A 101 -21.22 -3.92 -11.22
N VAL A 102 -21.48 -4.98 -11.97
CA VAL A 102 -22.84 -5.38 -12.38
C VAL A 102 -23.17 -6.75 -11.81
N ASN A 103 -24.46 -7.01 -11.57
CA ASN A 103 -24.91 -8.33 -11.18
C ASN A 103 -24.62 -9.32 -12.32
N ALA A 104 -23.89 -10.40 -12.02
CA ALA A 104 -23.58 -11.45 -12.97
C ALA A 104 -23.97 -12.82 -12.41
N PHE A 105 -24.48 -13.70 -13.27
CA PHE A 105 -24.66 -15.12 -12.96
C PHE A 105 -23.42 -15.87 -13.39
N ILE A 106 -22.64 -16.37 -12.43
CA ILE A 106 -21.45 -17.17 -12.67
C ILE A 106 -21.79 -18.64 -12.38
N HIS A 107 -21.56 -19.51 -13.37
CA HIS A 107 -21.69 -20.96 -13.22
C HIS A 107 -20.40 -21.63 -13.70
N GLN A 108 -19.80 -22.47 -12.87
CA GLN A 108 -18.62 -23.27 -13.20
C GLN A 108 -18.93 -24.75 -12.94
N GLN A 109 -18.54 -25.62 -13.87
CA GLN A 109 -18.63 -27.06 -13.73
C GLN A 109 -17.27 -27.67 -14.11
N ASP A 110 -16.62 -28.30 -13.13
CA ASP A 110 -15.39 -29.04 -13.33
C ASP A 110 -15.71 -30.53 -13.47
N ILE A 111 -15.34 -31.11 -14.62
CA ILE A 111 -15.49 -32.53 -14.90
C ILE A 111 -14.09 -33.15 -14.97
N GLN A 112 -13.82 -34.10 -14.08
CA GLN A 112 -12.65 -34.96 -14.17
C GLN A 112 -13.05 -36.34 -14.69
N CYS A 113 -12.56 -36.67 -15.88
CA CYS A 113 -12.71 -38.00 -16.46
C CYS A 113 -11.46 -38.82 -16.13
N SER A 114 -11.64 -39.99 -15.49
CA SER A 114 -10.60 -41.01 -15.39
C SER A 114 -11.15 -42.30 -16.01
N GLY A 115 -10.43 -42.82 -17.00
CA GLY A 115 -10.76 -44.07 -17.69
C GLY A 115 -9.77 -45.14 -17.29
N THR A 116 -10.28 -46.29 -16.87
CA THR A 116 -9.55 -47.56 -16.93
C THR A 116 -10.44 -48.54 -17.68
N GLY A 117 -9.99 -48.95 -18.87
CA GLY A 117 -10.72 -49.82 -19.79
C GLY A 117 -9.96 -50.00 -21.08
#